data_AF-A0A1H1NHC4-F1
#
_entry.id   AF-A0A1H1NHC4-F1
#
_cell.length_a   1.000
_cell.length_b   1.000
_cell.length_c   1.000
_cell.angle_alpha   90.00
_cell.angle_beta   90.00
_cell.angle_gamma   90.00
#
_symmetry.space_group_name_H-M   'P 1'
#
loop_
_entity.id
_entity.type
_entity.pdbx_description
1 polymer ?
#
loop_
_entity_poly.entity_id
_entity_poly.type
_entity_poly.pdbx_seq_one_letter_code
_entity_poly.pdbx_strand_id
1 'polypeptide(L)'
;MSSAANAGGTAHRPSSRPAAAARRKLHLEPFVWLGFSGGGVIAAILLPILIVLFGLALPLGWVRPDFAGLEALLSHPLTGLVLLVALVMMLIHAGHRFRYTLYDGLQVKQRTLVAVICYGAAMLGIVASVVVLIMLVF
;
A
#
# COMPACT_ATOMS: atom_id res chain seq x y z
N MET A 1 59.61 -17.93 53.81
CA MET A 1 59.34 -16.93 54.87
C MET A 1 58.22 -16.03 54.38
N SER A 2 57.02 -16.17 54.97
CA SER A 2 55.93 -15.18 55.17
C SER A 2 55.38 -14.39 53.96
N SER A 3 54.10 -14.02 53.82
CA SER A 3 53.04 -13.85 54.82
C SER A 3 51.67 -13.65 54.13
N ALA A 4 50.63 -14.18 54.78
CA ALA A 4 49.25 -13.67 54.94
C ALA A 4 48.42 -13.13 53.75
N ALA A 5 47.34 -13.88 53.49
CA ALA A 5 45.93 -13.45 53.52
C ALA A 5 45.55 -12.00 53.17
N ASN A 6 44.68 -11.86 52.17
CA ASN A 6 43.61 -10.87 52.23
C ASN A 6 42.30 -11.49 51.68
N ALA A 7 41.32 -11.61 52.56
CA ALA A 7 39.95 -11.97 52.26
C ALA A 7 39.20 -10.69 51.83
N GLY A 8 38.60 -10.72 50.63
CA GLY A 8 37.75 -9.65 50.15
C GLY A 8 36.68 -10.23 49.25
N GLY A 9 35.52 -10.55 49.85
CA GLY A 9 34.37 -11.07 49.13
C GLY A 9 33.86 -10.08 48.09
N THR A 10 33.44 -10.61 46.94
CA THR A 10 32.35 -10.01 46.18
C THR A 10 31.39 -11.12 45.80
N ALA A 11 30.19 -11.02 46.36
CA ALA A 11 29.09 -11.93 46.10
C ALA A 11 28.80 -11.96 44.60
N HIS A 12 28.79 -13.16 44.03
CA HIS A 12 28.29 -13.38 42.67
C HIS A 12 26.79 -13.09 42.67
N ARG A 13 26.41 -11.89 42.22
CA ARG A 13 25.00 -11.49 42.05
C ARG A 13 24.47 -12.14 40.77
N PRO A 14 23.52 -13.10 40.83
CA PRO A 14 22.88 -13.55 39.62
C PRO A 14 22.04 -12.38 39.08
N SER A 15 22.46 -11.80 37.97
CA SER A 15 21.65 -10.81 37.25
C SER A 15 20.50 -11.54 36.56
N SER A 16 19.42 -11.82 37.28
CA SER A 16 18.15 -12.17 36.68
C SER A 16 17.59 -10.93 35.98
N ARG A 17 18.00 -10.71 34.73
CA ARG A 17 17.30 -9.79 33.83
C ARG A 17 15.90 -10.37 33.67
N PRO A 18 14.81 -9.62 33.96
CA PRO A 18 13.47 -10.10 33.66
C PRO A 18 13.44 -10.43 32.16
N ALA A 19 12.93 -11.62 31.83
CA ALA A 19 12.72 -12.04 30.46
C ALA A 19 11.88 -10.95 29.77
N ALA A 20 12.55 -10.07 29.02
CA ALA A 20 11.91 -9.04 28.25
C ALA A 20 10.95 -9.77 27.32
N ALA A 21 9.66 -9.62 27.57
CA ALA A 21 8.61 -10.21 26.75
C ALA A 21 8.96 -9.93 25.30
N ALA A 22 9.30 -10.99 24.57
CA ALA A 22 9.80 -10.88 23.21
C ALA A 22 8.76 -10.10 22.40
N ARG A 23 9.08 -8.85 22.07
CA ARG A 23 8.20 -7.97 21.29
C ARG A 23 8.00 -8.67 19.96
N ARG A 24 6.85 -9.30 19.77
CA ARG A 24 6.48 -9.97 18.52
C ARG A 24 6.54 -8.89 17.43
N LYS A 25 7.55 -8.93 16.57
CA LYS A 25 7.63 -8.02 15.43
C LYS A 25 6.54 -8.45 14.46
N LEU A 26 5.60 -7.56 14.17
CA LEU A 26 4.61 -7.81 13.13
C LEU A 26 5.35 -7.93 11.79
N HIS A 27 5.35 -9.12 11.18
CA HIS A 27 5.95 -9.35 9.87
C HIS A 27 4.95 -8.90 8.78
N LEU A 28 4.91 -7.59 8.53
CA LEU A 28 4.00 -7.00 7.52
C LEU A 28 4.57 -7.06 6.10
N GLU A 29 5.85 -7.35 5.96
CA GLU A 29 6.56 -7.38 4.68
C GLU A 29 5.85 -8.24 3.61
N PRO A 30 5.36 -9.48 3.91
CA PRO A 30 4.67 -10.29 2.91
C PRO A 30 3.41 -9.62 2.37
N PHE A 31 2.64 -8.91 3.20
CA PHE A 31 1.43 -8.22 2.77
C PHE A 31 1.73 -6.99 1.92
N VAL A 32 2.80 -6.24 2.26
CA VAL A 32 3.25 -5.10 1.44
C VAL A 32 3.68 -5.58 0.06
N TRP A 33 4.46 -6.66 -0.01
CA TRP A 33 4.90 -7.25 -1.27
C TRP A 33 3.75 -7.85 -2.07
N LEU A 34 2.77 -8.47 -1.40
CA LEU A 34 1.57 -8.99 -2.04
C LEU A 34 0.76 -7.86 -2.68
N GLY A 35 0.50 -6.78 -1.95
CA GLY A 35 -0.23 -5.61 -2.45
C GLY A 35 0.50 -4.96 -3.64
N PHE A 36 1.83 -4.82 -3.54
CA PHE A 36 2.66 -4.30 -4.63
C PHE A 36 2.59 -5.21 -5.88
N SER A 37 2.82 -6.51 -5.73
CA SER A 37 2.84 -7.45 -6.85
C SER A 37 1.47 -7.59 -7.50
N GLY A 38 0.44 -7.85 -6.68
CA GLY A 38 -0.94 -8.00 -7.16
C GLY A 38 -1.45 -6.75 -7.85
N GLY A 39 -1.20 -5.57 -7.26
CA GLY A 39 -1.56 -4.30 -7.88
C GLY A 39 -0.82 -4.03 -9.19
N GLY A 40 0.43 -4.46 -9.30
CA GLY A 40 1.23 -4.35 -10.52
C GLY A 40 0.70 -5.23 -11.65
N VAL A 41 0.31 -6.47 -11.36
CA VAL A 41 -0.30 -7.39 -12.34
C VAL A 41 -1.65 -6.84 -12.82
N ILE A 42 -2.51 -6.39 -11.90
CA ILE A 42 -3.80 -5.78 -12.24
C ILE A 42 -3.58 -4.54 -13.12
N ALA A 43 -2.64 -3.67 -12.75
CA ALA A 43 -2.31 -2.47 -13.53
C ALA A 43 -1.79 -2.81 -14.93
N ALA A 44 -0.92 -3.81 -15.07
CA ALA A 44 -0.35 -4.22 -16.35
C ALA A 44 -1.40 -4.72 -17.35
N ILE A 45 -2.48 -5.33 -16.85
CA ILE A 45 -3.59 -5.83 -17.69
C ILE A 45 -4.60 -4.71 -17.96
N LEU A 46 -5.03 -3.99 -16.92
CA LEU A 46 -6.14 -3.05 -17.02
C LEU A 46 -5.73 -1.69 -17.60
N LEU A 47 -4.58 -1.12 -17.21
CA LEU A 47 -4.21 0.23 -17.64
C LEU A 47 -4.13 0.39 -19.17
N PRO A 48 -3.56 -0.55 -19.96
CA PRO A 48 -3.57 -0.42 -21.41
C PRO A 48 -4.98 -0.30 -21.99
N ILE A 49 -5.91 -1.12 -21.47
CA ILE A 49 -7.32 -1.11 -21.89
C ILE A 49 -7.99 0.21 -21.49
N LEU A 50 -7.78 0.66 -20.25
CA LEU A 50 -8.34 1.91 -19.73
C LEU A 50 -7.80 3.12 -20.51
N ILE A 51 -6.52 3.15 -20.86
CA ILE A 51 -5.91 4.21 -21.66
C ILE A 51 -6.53 4.25 -23.06
N VAL A 52 -6.69 3.09 -23.72
CA VAL A 52 -7.33 3.05 -25.03
C VAL A 52 -8.79 3.49 -24.95
N LEU A 53 -9.55 3.01 -23.96
CA LEU A 53 -10.96 3.35 -23.83
C LEU A 53 -11.19 4.82 -23.48
N PHE A 54 -10.61 5.29 -22.37
CA PHE A 54 -10.86 6.63 -21.84
C PHE A 54 -9.99 7.72 -22.48
N GLY A 55 -8.78 7.36 -22.95
CA GLY A 55 -7.86 8.30 -23.57
C GLY A 55 -8.06 8.47 -25.08
N LEU A 56 -8.59 7.47 -25.78
CA LEU A 56 -8.72 7.49 -27.25
C LEU A 56 -10.14 7.19 -27.72
N ALA A 57 -10.68 6.01 -27.42
CA ALA A 57 -11.90 5.51 -28.05
C ALA A 57 -13.15 6.33 -27.71
N LEU A 58 -13.31 6.72 -26.44
CA LEU A 58 -14.43 7.58 -26.01
C LEU A 58 -14.25 9.03 -26.51
N PRO A 59 -13.10 9.72 -26.32
CA PRO A 59 -12.93 11.09 -26.82
C PRO A 59 -13.04 11.23 -28.35
N LEU A 60 -12.58 10.23 -29.10
CA LEU A 60 -12.64 10.22 -30.56
C LEU A 60 -13.97 9.68 -31.11
N GLY A 61 -14.87 9.22 -30.22
CA GLY A 61 -16.19 8.73 -30.59
C GLY A 61 -16.19 7.37 -31.31
N TRP A 62 -15.11 6.58 -31.19
CA TRP A 62 -15.03 5.22 -31.74
C TRP A 62 -15.96 4.24 -31.02
N VAL A 63 -16.22 4.50 -29.73
CA VAL A 63 -17.16 3.74 -28.89
C VAL A 63 -18.17 4.71 -28.30
N ARG A 64 -19.45 4.32 -28.32
CA ARG A 64 -20.55 5.06 -27.69
C ARG A 64 -21.23 4.11 -26.70
N PRO A 65 -20.98 4.24 -25.39
CA PRO A 65 -21.60 3.37 -24.41
C PRO A 65 -23.10 3.66 -24.33
N ASP A 66 -23.88 2.60 -24.16
CA ASP A 66 -25.26 2.74 -23.69
C ASP A 66 -25.22 3.12 -22.21
N PHE A 67 -25.66 4.33 -21.89
CA PHE A 67 -25.63 4.84 -20.52
C PHE A 67 -26.52 4.03 -19.59
N ALA A 68 -27.68 3.56 -20.06
CA ALA A 68 -28.61 2.79 -19.23
C ALA A 68 -28.02 1.43 -18.83
N GLY A 69 -27.47 0.69 -19.80
CA GLY A 69 -26.79 -0.58 -19.54
C GLY A 69 -25.53 -0.41 -18.68
N LEU A 70 -24.75 0.65 -18.89
CA LEU A 70 -23.55 0.91 -18.09
C LEU A 70 -23.90 1.27 -16.64
N GLU A 71 -24.90 2.11 -16.43
CA GLU A 71 -25.40 2.47 -15.10
C GLU A 71 -25.94 1.23 -14.36
N ALA A 72 -26.71 0.38 -15.03
CA ALA A 72 -27.19 -0.88 -14.46
C ALA A 72 -26.03 -1.82 -14.06
N LEU A 73 -24.94 -1.86 -14.85
CA LEU A 73 -23.78 -2.69 -14.53
C LEU A 73 -22.98 -2.12 -13.35
N LEU A 74 -22.79 -0.80 -13.30
CA LEU A 74 -22.01 -0.12 -12.25
C LEU A 74 -22.73 -0.02 -10.91
N SER A 75 -24.06 0.06 -10.91
CA SER A 75 -24.89 0.02 -9.69
C SER A 75 -24.96 -1.37 -9.06
N HIS A 76 -24.55 -2.43 -9.77
CA HIS A 76 -24.51 -3.77 -9.21
C HIS A 76 -23.39 -3.90 -8.14
N PRO A 77 -23.70 -4.25 -6.88
CA PRO A 77 -22.73 -4.21 -5.77
C PRO A 77 -21.48 -5.06 -6.00
N LEU A 78 -21.62 -6.22 -6.64
CA LEU A 78 -20.50 -7.10 -6.95
C LEU A 78 -19.53 -6.47 -7.96
N THR A 79 -20.06 -5.81 -9.00
CA THR A 79 -19.23 -5.12 -9.99
C THR A 79 -18.46 -4.00 -9.32
N GLY A 80 -19.17 -3.18 -8.54
CA GLY A 80 -18.57 -2.09 -7.79
C GLY A 80 -17.48 -2.56 -6.81
N LEU A 81 -17.69 -3.68 -6.11
CA LEU A 81 -16.69 -4.27 -5.22
C LEU A 81 -15.45 -4.74 -5.98
N VAL A 82 -15.61 -5.42 -7.12
CA VAL A 82 -14.49 -5.86 -7.97
C VAL A 82 -13.69 -4.66 -8.46
N LEU A 83 -14.36 -3.61 -8.94
CA LEU A 83 -13.71 -2.38 -9.39
C LEU A 83 -12.98 -1.67 -8.24
N LEU A 84 -13.59 -1.61 -7.05
CA LEU A 84 -12.97 -1.02 -5.87
C LEU A 84 -11.70 -1.78 -5.49
N VAL A 85 -11.74 -3.11 -5.41
CA VAL A 85 -10.56 -3.93 -5.06
C VAL A 85 -9.46 -3.74 -6.11
N ALA A 86 -9.79 -3.79 -7.40
CA ALA A 86 -8.83 -3.56 -8.47
C ALA A 86 -8.17 -2.18 -8.36
N LEU A 87 -8.97 -1.14 -8.14
CA LEU A 87 -8.49 0.25 -8.04
C LEU A 87 -7.64 0.47 -6.80
N VAL A 88 -8.05 -0.04 -5.63
CA VAL A 88 -7.27 0.01 -4.38
C VAL A 88 -5.92 -0.66 -4.56
N MET A 89 -5.88 -1.85 -5.17
CA MET A 89 -4.64 -2.57 -5.42
C MET A 89 -3.71 -1.78 -6.36
N MET A 90 -4.24 -1.19 -7.44
CA MET A 90 -3.47 -0.32 -8.34
C MET A 90 -2.93 0.93 -7.62
N LEU A 91 -3.72 1.57 -6.74
CA LEU A 91 -3.31 2.74 -5.97
C LEU A 91 -2.20 2.43 -4.96
N ILE A 92 -2.27 1.27 -4.29
CA ILE A 92 -1.21 0.79 -3.39
C ILE A 92 0.09 0.57 -4.18
N HIS A 93 0.00 -0.12 -5.33
CA HIS A 93 1.14 -0.33 -6.22
C HIS A 93 1.75 1.00 -6.69
N ALA A 94 0.91 1.92 -7.16
CA ALA A 94 1.32 3.23 -7.62
C ALA A 94 2.01 4.04 -6.52
N GLY A 95 1.40 4.16 -5.33
CA GLY A 95 1.98 4.90 -4.21
C GLY A 95 3.36 4.36 -3.80
N HIS A 96 3.53 3.03 -3.79
CA HIS A 96 4.82 2.40 -3.54
C HIS A 96 5.84 2.70 -4.65
N ARG A 97 5.48 2.51 -5.93
CA ARG A 97 6.40 2.69 -7.06
C ARG A 97 6.79 4.16 -7.25
N PHE A 98 5.86 5.10 -7.10
CA PHE A 98 6.14 6.53 -7.26
C PHE A 98 7.07 7.06 -6.18
N ARG A 99 6.94 6.58 -4.94
CA ARG A 99 7.86 6.96 -3.85
C ARG A 99 9.32 6.68 -4.23
N TYR A 100 9.61 5.46 -4.68
CA TYR A 100 10.97 5.07 -5.06
C TYR A 100 11.39 5.71 -6.39
N THR A 101 10.46 5.95 -7.32
CA THR A 101 10.78 6.67 -8.56
C THR A 101 11.20 8.11 -8.30
N LEU A 102 10.49 8.82 -7.41
CA LEU A 102 10.83 10.19 -7.03
C LEU A 102 12.10 10.25 -6.18
N TYR A 103 12.25 9.30 -5.26
CA TYR A 103 13.38 9.26 -4.34
C TYR A 103 14.67 8.78 -5.02
N ASP A 104 14.66 7.62 -5.69
CA ASP A 104 15.85 7.01 -6.31
C ASP A 104 16.04 7.44 -7.76
N GLY A 105 14.96 7.61 -8.53
CA GLY A 105 15.04 8.04 -9.92
C GLY A 105 15.31 9.54 -10.05
N LEU A 106 14.47 10.36 -9.41
CA LEU A 106 14.54 11.81 -9.49
C LEU A 106 15.38 12.46 -8.37
N GLN A 107 15.95 11.65 -7.47
CA GLN A 107 16.88 12.08 -6.41
C GLN A 107 16.29 13.14 -5.46
N VAL A 108 14.97 13.14 -5.26
CA VAL A 108 14.29 14.05 -4.33
C VAL A 108 14.66 13.68 -2.90
N LYS A 109 15.42 14.55 -2.20
CA LYS A 109 16.01 14.22 -0.89
C LYS A 109 15.00 14.20 0.27
N GLN A 110 13.80 14.76 0.09
CA GLN A 110 12.76 14.85 1.13
C GLN A 110 11.95 13.56 1.28
N ARG A 111 12.59 12.50 1.79
CA ARG A 111 12.01 11.15 1.96
C ARG A 111 10.62 11.12 2.59
N THR A 112 10.43 11.85 3.69
CA THR A 112 9.17 11.87 4.43
C THR A 112 8.07 12.56 3.63
N LEU A 113 8.38 13.70 3.02
CA LEU A 113 7.41 14.45 2.21
C LEU A 113 6.96 13.63 1.00
N VAL A 114 7.90 13.00 0.29
CA VAL A 114 7.59 12.12 -0.85
C VAL A 114 6.69 10.96 -0.41
N ALA A 115 7.00 10.31 0.71
CA ALA A 115 6.15 9.24 1.24
C ALA A 115 4.74 9.74 1.59
N VAL A 116 4.63 10.89 2.26
CA VAL A 116 3.33 11.49 2.63
C VAL A 116 2.51 11.82 1.38
N ILE A 117 3.12 12.42 0.35
CA ILE A 117 2.42 12.76 -0.89
C ILE A 117 1.98 11.48 -1.63
N CYS A 118 2.87 10.52 -1.83
CA CYS A 118 2.56 9.31 -2.59
C CYS A 118 1.50 8.43 -1.91
N TYR A 119 1.64 8.15 -0.62
CA TYR A 119 0.66 7.34 0.10
C TYR A 119 -0.59 8.13 0.47
N GLY A 120 -0.46 9.44 0.70
CA GLY A 120 -1.60 10.34 0.90
C GLY A 120 -2.50 10.42 -0.32
N ALA A 121 -1.91 10.60 -1.52
CA ALA A 121 -2.66 10.57 -2.77
C ALA A 121 -3.34 9.21 -3.02
N ALA A 122 -2.64 8.10 -2.74
CA ALA A 122 -3.25 6.77 -2.81
C ALA A 122 -4.45 6.64 -1.86
N MET A 123 -4.31 7.10 -0.61
CA MET A 123 -5.40 7.03 0.37
C MET A 123 -6.60 7.91 -0.02
N LEU A 124 -6.34 9.13 -0.52
CA LEU A 124 -7.41 10.00 -1.04
C LEU A 124 -8.16 9.35 -2.20
N GLY A 125 -7.44 8.69 -3.12
CA GLY A 125 -8.04 7.93 -4.22
C GLY A 125 -8.92 6.79 -3.71
N ILE A 126 -8.46 6.05 -2.70
CA ILE A 126 -9.25 4.97 -2.09
C ILE A 126 -10.53 5.51 -1.45
N VAL A 127 -10.44 6.57 -0.65
CA VAL A 127 -11.60 7.20 -0.01
C VAL A 127 -12.59 7.69 -1.06
N ALA A 128 -12.12 8.39 -2.09
CA ALA A 128 -12.97 8.86 -3.18
C ALA A 128 -13.68 7.68 -3.88
N SER A 129 -12.98 6.58 -4.13
CA SER A 129 -13.53 5.38 -4.76
C SER A 129 -14.63 4.73 -3.91
N VAL A 130 -14.43 4.66 -2.59
CA VAL A 130 -15.44 4.14 -1.65
C VAL A 130 -16.67 5.06 -1.62
N VAL A 131 -16.47 6.38 -1.58
CA VAL A 131 -17.58 7.35 -1.60
C VAL A 131 -18.39 7.20 -2.89
N VAL A 132 -17.74 7.16 -4.05
CA VAL A 132 -18.40 6.97 -5.35
C VAL A 132 -19.15 5.65 -5.40
N LEU A 133 -18.56 4.55 -4.90
CA LEU A 133 -19.24 3.26 -4.85
C LEU A 133 -20.51 3.32 -4.01
N ILE A 134 -20.46 3.96 -2.83
CA ILE A 134 -21.62 4.12 -1.97
C ILE A 134 -22.71 4.93 -2.69
N MET A 135 -22.33 6.05 -3.33
CA MET A 135 -23.27 6.91 -4.08
C MET A 135 -23.89 6.24 -5.30
N LEU A 136 -23.22 5.27 -5.92
CA LEU A 136 -23.74 4.55 -7.08
C LEU A 136 -24.67 3.38 -6.72
N VAL A 137 -24.55 2.85 -5.49
CA VAL A 137 -25.26 1.65 -5.06
C VAL A 137 -26.44 1.97 -4.13
N PHE A 138 -26.40 3.10 -3.41
CA PHE A 138 -27.41 3.53 -2.44
C PHE A 138 -27.92 4.93 -2.75
#